data_AF-A0A940V5E6-F1
#
_entry.id   AF-A0A940V5E6-F1
#
_cell.length_a   1.000
_cell.length_b   1.000
_cell.length_c   1.000
_cell.angle_alpha   90.00
_cell.angle_beta   90.00
_cell.angle_gamma   90.00
#
_symmetry.space_group_name_H-M   'P 1'
#
loop_
_entity.id
_entity.type
_entity.pdbx_description
1 polymer ?
#
loop_
_entity_poly.entity_id
_entity_poly.type
_entity_poly.pdbx_seq_one_letter_code
_entity_poly.pdbx_strand_id
1 'polypeptide(L)' 'YLVAAVATSTIMQLSVIYLPPLQAIFKTTALLGWQWGLILFVAGGPSVLIGLYRLARSTWRGNTSFVGGK' A
#
# COMPACT_ATOMS: atom_id res chain seq x y z
N TYR A 1 7.22 -2.63 16.92
CA TYR A 1 6.96 -4.05 16.57
C TYR A 1 6.04 -4.25 15.37
N LEU A 2 5.10 -3.35 15.04
CA LEU A 2 4.19 -3.52 13.88
C LEU A 2 4.92 -3.71 12.53
N VAL A 3 5.97 -2.92 12.28
CA VAL A 3 6.75 -3.01 11.03
C VAL A 3 7.37 -4.39 10.84
N ALA A 4 7.88 -5.00 11.91
CA ALA A 4 8.46 -6.34 11.85
C ALA A 4 7.39 -7.39 11.51
N ALA A 5 6.20 -7.30 12.10
CA ALA A 5 5.09 -8.20 11.77
C ALA A 5 4.66 -8.07 10.31
N VAL A 6 4.58 -6.83 9.78
CA VAL A 6 4.28 -6.59 8.37
C VAL A 6 5.37 -7.19 7.48
N ALA A 7 6.65 -6.93 7.79
CA ALA A 7 7.77 -7.47 7.03
C ALA A 7 7.76 -9.01 6.99
N THR A 8 7.53 -9.67 8.14
CA THR A 8 7.43 -11.13 8.22
C THR A 8 6.27 -11.67 7.38
N SER A 9 5.10 -11.02 7.42
CA SER A 9 3.95 -11.41 6.59
C SER A 9 4.26 -11.25 5.09
N THR A 10 4.89 -10.15 4.69
CA THR A 10 5.29 -9.92 3.30
C THR A 10 6.31 -10.95 2.82
N ILE A 11 7.29 -11.32 3.66
CA ILE A 11 8.29 -12.35 3.33
C ILE A 11 7.63 -13.71 3.14
N MET A 12 6.68 -14.08 4.00
CA MET A 12 5.88 -15.31 3.83
C MET A 12 5.13 -15.30 2.51
N GLN A 13 4.45 -14.20 2.17
CA GLN A 13 3.74 -14.05 0.90
C GLN A 13 4.68 -14.20 -0.30
N LEU A 14 5.86 -13.56 -0.28
CA LEU A 14 6.85 -13.72 -1.36
C LEU A 14 7.38 -15.15 -1.46
N SER A 15 7.60 -15.83 -0.33
CA SER A 15 8.10 -17.21 -0.29
C SER A 15 7.12 -18.16 -1.00
N VAL A 16 5.82 -17.98 -0.81
CA VAL A 16 4.78 -18.77 -1.50
C VAL A 16 4.77 -18.52 -3.02
N ILE A 17 5.15 -17.31 -3.47
CA ILE A 17 5.15 -16.95 -4.90
C ILE A 17 6.42 -17.45 -5.61
N TYR A 18 7.57 -17.55 -4.93
CA TYR A 18 8.86 -17.83 -5.58
C TYR A 18 9.46 -19.22 -5.27
N LEU A 19 9.01 -19.91 -4.22
CA LEU A 19 9.51 -21.26 -3.91
C LEU A 19 8.77 -22.32 -4.74
N PRO A 20 9.47 -23.09 -5.59
CA PRO A 20 8.87 -24.15 -6.43
C PRO A 20 8.00 -25.17 -5.68
N PRO A 21 8.40 -25.71 -4.50
CA PRO A 21 7.55 -26.67 -3.79
C PRO A 21 6.26 -26.04 -3.26
N LEU A 22 6.29 -24.75 -2.90
CA LEU A 22 5.09 -24.04 -2.42
C LEU A 22 4.20 -23.60 -3.58
N GLN A 23 4.76 -23.23 -4.73
CA GLN A 23 4.01 -22.91 -5.94
C GLN A 23 3.08 -24.05 -6.37
N ALA A 24 3.57 -25.29 -6.32
CA ALA A 24 2.79 -26.47 -6.68
C ALA A 24 1.59 -26.71 -5.74
N ILE A 25 1.76 -26.41 -4.45
CA ILE A 25 0.74 -26.60 -3.40
C ILE A 25 -0.31 -25.49 -3.47
N PHE A 26 0.13 -24.23 -3.55
CA PHE A 26 -0.75 -23.05 -3.55
C PHE A 26 -1.21 -22.62 -4.94
N LYS A 27 -0.81 -23.35 -5.99
CA LYS A 27 -1.13 -23.04 -7.40
C LYS A 27 -0.75 -21.62 -7.80
N THR A 28 0.34 -21.10 -7.25
CA THR A 28 0.87 -19.78 -7.58
C THR A 28 1.81 -19.88 -8.78
N THR A 29 1.88 -18.81 -9.57
CA THR A 29 2.81 -18.69 -10.69
C THR A 29 3.78 -17.55 -10.45
N ALA A 30 4.98 -17.65 -11.00
CA ALA A 30 5.97 -16.59 -10.92
C ALA A 30 5.44 -15.34 -11.66
N LEU A 31 5.35 -14.23 -10.94
CA LEU A 31 4.88 -12.97 -11.47
C LEU A 31 5.98 -12.23 -12.23
N LEU A 32 5.65 -11.75 -13.43
CA LEU A 32 6.47 -10.82 -14.21
C LEU A 32 6.49 -9.42 -13.56
N GLY A 33 7.57 -8.67 -13.75
CA GLY A 33 7.76 -7.36 -13.10
C GLY A 33 6.65 -6.34 -13.37
N TRP A 34 6.01 -6.37 -14.54
CA TRP A 34 4.87 -5.51 -14.85
C TRP A 34 3.62 -5.82 -14.00
N GLN A 35 3.41 -7.10 -13.67
CA GLN A 35 2.28 -7.55 -12.85
C GLN A 35 2.43 -7.06 -11.41
N TRP A 36 3.66 -6.98 -10.90
CA TRP A 36 3.95 -6.34 -9.61
C TRP A 36 3.59 -4.86 -9.60
N GLY A 37 3.86 -4.13 -10.68
CA GLY A 37 3.47 -2.73 -10.81
C GLY A 37 1.95 -2.53 -10.68
N LEU A 38 1.16 -3.36 -11.38
CA LEU A 38 -0.30 -3.35 -11.26
C LEU A 38 -0.79 -3.70 -9.85
N ILE A 39 -0.23 -4.72 -9.22
CA ILE A 39 -0.62 -5.14 -7.86
C ILE A 39 -0.31 -4.04 -6.85
N LEU A 40 0.87 -3.44 -6.91
CA LEU A 40 1.25 -2.34 -6.01
C LEU A 40 0.39 -1.10 -6.26
N PHE A 41 0.02 -0.82 -7.51
CA PHE A 41 -0.87 0.29 -7.85
C PHE A 41 -2.27 0.09 -7.25
N VAL A 42 -2.86 -1.10 -7.44
CA VAL A 42 -4.19 -1.42 -6.92
C VAL A 42 -4.19 -1.51 -5.39
N ALA A 43 -3.18 -2.15 -4.79
CA ALA A 43 -3.05 -2.28 -3.33
C ALA A 43 -2.77 -0.94 -2.65
N GLY A 44 -1.97 -0.08 -3.28
CA GLY A 44 -1.65 1.26 -2.79
C GLY A 44 -2.77 2.27 -3.00
N GLY A 45 -3.62 2.07 -4.01
CA GLY A 45 -4.73 2.95 -4.39
C GLY A 45 -5.55 3.48 -3.22
N PRO A 46 -6.21 2.63 -2.40
CA PRO A 46 -7.03 3.09 -1.28
C PRO A 46 -6.19 3.81 -0.20
N SER A 47 -4.97 3.35 0.07
CA SER A 47 -4.08 3.98 1.05
C SER A 47 -3.70 5.40 0.63
N VAL A 48 -3.35 5.58 -0.64
CA VAL A 48 -3.04 6.89 -1.23
C VAL A 48 -4.28 7.78 -1.28
N LEU A 49 -5.43 7.24 -1.68
CA LEU A 49 -6.68 7.99 -1.79
C LEU A 49 -7.16 8.50 -0.42
N ILE A 50 -7.08 7.68 0.63
CA ILE A 50 -7.43 8.07 2.00
C ILE A 50 -6.45 9.12 2.52
N GLY A 51 -5.14 8.94 2.28
CA GLY A 51 -4.12 9.91 2.64
C GLY A 51 -4.33 11.27 1.97
N LEU A 52 -4.60 11.25 0.66
CA LEU A 52 -4.86 12.44 -0.14
C LEU A 52 -6.16 13.14 0.27
N TYR A 53 -7.24 12.38 0.50
CA TYR A 53 -8.50 12.93 1.00
C TYR A 53 -8.32 13.61 2.37
N ARG A 54 -7.55 12.99 3.28
CA ARG A 54 -7.24 13.56 4.59
C ARG A 54 -6.44 14.86 4.46
N LEU A 55 -5.46 14.91 3.55
CA LEU A 55 -4.63 16.10 3.31
C LEU A 55 -5.42 17.23 2.65
N ALA A 56 -6.24 16.92 1.64
CA ALA A 56 -7.11 17.88 0.97
C ALA A 56 -8.10 18.51 1.96
N ARG A 57 -8.73 17.68 2.82
CA ARG A 57 -9.64 18.16 3.87
C ARG A 57 -8.93 19.00 4.93
N SER A 58 -7.71 18.62 5.32
CA SER A 58 -6.92 19.36 6.32
C SER A 58 -6.49 20.73 5.81
N THR A 59 -6.08 20.82 4.53
CA THR A 59 -5.66 22.08 3.91
C THR A 59 -6.84 23.04 3.75
N TRP A 60 -8.01 22.52 3.37
CA TRP A 60 -9.23 23.33 3.26
C TRP A 60 -9.74 23.89 4.59
N ARG A 61 -9.47 23.21 5.72
CA ARG A 61 -9.89 23.66 7.06
C ARG A 61 -8.90 24.61 7.75
N GLY A 62 -7.68 24.74 7.22
CA GLY A 62 -6.60 25.51 7.82
C GLY A 62 -6.51 26.98 7.39
N ASN A 63 -7.23 27.41 6.33
CA ASN A 63 -7.05 28.74 5.75
C ASN A 63 -8.18 29.74 6.06
N THR A 64 -9.12 29.42 6.96
CA THR A 64 -10.21 30.33 7.38
C THR A 64 -9.96 31.02 8.73
N SER A 65 -8.74 31.00 9.26
CA SER A 65 -8.38 31.72 10.51
C SER A 65 -7.51 32.96 10.30
N PHE A 66 -7.22 33.35 9.05
CA PHE A 66 -6.41 34.54 8.71
C PHE A 66 -7.21 35.65 8.03
N VAL A 67 -8.48 35.83 8.42
CA VAL A 67 -9.22 37.09 8.18
C VAL A 67 -9.59 37.67 9.53
N GLY A 68 -8.58 38.17 10.23
CA GLY A 68 -8.71 38.96 11.45
C GLY A 68 -7.63 40.03 11.42
N GLY A 69 -8.06 41.29 11.31
CA GLY A 69 -7.20 42.46 11.52
C GLY A 69 -6.96 43.29 10.27
N LYS A 70 -7.93 44.14 9.91
CA LYS A 70 -7.87 45.59 10.13
C LYS A 70 -9.26 46.18 9.94
#